data_AF-A0A2V6GFA5-F1
#
_entry.id   AF-A0A2V6GFA5-F1
#
_cell.length_a   1.000
_cell.length_b   1.000
_cell.length_c   1.000
_cell.angle_alpha   90.00
_cell.angle_beta   90.00
_cell.angle_gamma   90.00
#
_symmetry.space_group_name_H-M   'P 1'
#
loop_
_entity.id
_entity.type
_entity.pdbx_description
1 polymer ?
#
loop_
_entity_poly.entity_id
_entity_poly.type
_entity_poly.pdbx_seq_one_letter_code
_entity_poly.pdbx_strand_id
1 'polypeptide(L)'
;MDEKNREDWLDRQLREAAPYIDDDGFTARVLQKLPVARPQQQSLRAVILIGTTLLACALAYVLSDGGRFLAVEIVRLTALPTLWLLVLAVGSGILVMAGGLVAAISKTREVQP
;
A
#
# COMPACT_ATOMS: atom_id res chain seq x y z
N MET A 1 5.47 2.23 2.05
CA MET A 1 5.77 0.82 1.74
C MET A 1 7.22 0.45 2.03
N ASP A 2 8.03 1.38 2.54
CA ASP A 2 9.47 1.15 2.75
C ASP A 2 9.79 0.64 4.16
N GLU A 3 8.89 0.83 5.12
CA GLU A 3 9.12 0.52 6.54
C GLU A 3 9.45 -0.95 6.78
N LYS A 4 8.64 -1.86 6.25
CA LYS A 4 8.79 -3.30 6.46
C LYS A 4 10.02 -3.87 5.73
N ASN A 5 10.32 -3.36 4.53
CA ASN A 5 11.51 -3.75 3.77
C ASN A 5 12.81 -3.19 4.40
N ARG A 6 12.71 -2.01 5.01
CA ARG A 6 13.79 -1.39 5.79
C ARG A 6 14.02 -2.12 7.11
N GLU A 7 12.95 -2.51 7.81
CA GLU A 7 13.01 -3.38 8.97
C GLU A 7 13.71 -4.70 8.62
N ASP A 8 13.30 -5.38 7.54
CA ASP A 8 13.90 -6.65 7.11
C ASP A 8 15.40 -6.53 6.73
N TRP A 9 15.80 -5.44 6.04
CA TRP A 9 17.20 -5.20 5.69
C TRP A 9 18.04 -4.84 6.93
N LEU A 10 17.48 -4.05 7.84
CA LEU A 10 18.14 -3.67 9.09
C LEU A 10 18.30 -4.87 10.03
N ASP A 11 17.27 -5.70 10.16
CA ASP A 11 17.31 -6.90 11.00
C ASP A 11 18.36 -7.90 10.47
N ARG A 12 18.49 -8.02 9.14
CA ARG A 12 19.55 -8.81 8.51
C ARG A 12 20.93 -8.25 8.82
N GLN A 13 21.15 -6.94 8.67
CA GLN A 13 22.45 -6.35 9.03
C GLN A 13 22.77 -6.47 10.51
N LEU A 14 21.79 -6.29 11.41
CA LEU A 14 22.00 -6.40 12.84
C LEU A 14 22.32 -7.84 13.27
N ARG A 15 21.70 -8.85 12.64
CA ARG A 15 22.06 -10.26 12.85
C ARG A 15 23.43 -10.63 12.31
N GLU A 16 23.83 -10.05 11.18
CA GLU A 16 25.13 -10.33 10.56
C GLU A 16 26.28 -9.59 11.26
N ALA A 17 26.04 -8.39 11.81
CA ALA A 17 27.06 -7.55 12.44
C ALA A 17 27.42 -7.98 13.87
N ALA A 18 26.55 -8.72 14.57
CA ALA A 18 26.77 -9.14 15.95
C ALA A 18 26.70 -10.68 16.09
N PRO A 19 27.82 -11.37 16.29
CA PRO A 19 27.83 -12.80 16.61
C PRO A 19 26.97 -13.08 17.85
N TYR A 20 26.16 -14.14 17.79
CA TYR A 20 25.34 -14.57 18.93
C TYR A 20 26.25 -14.89 20.12
N ILE A 21 26.04 -14.19 21.24
CA ILE A 21 26.72 -14.47 22.51
C ILE A 21 25.97 -15.60 23.19
N ASP A 22 26.69 -16.63 23.60
CA ASP A 22 26.12 -17.72 24.39
C ASP A 22 25.66 -17.16 25.75
N ASP A 23 24.35 -17.18 25.97
CA ASP A 23 23.67 -16.47 27.06
C ASP A 23 22.80 -17.42 27.91
N ASP A 24 23.11 -18.72 27.87
CA ASP A 24 22.35 -19.77 28.55
C ASP A 24 20.83 -19.70 28.25
N GLY A 25 20.47 -19.24 27.05
CA GLY A 25 19.08 -19.10 26.63
C GLY A 25 18.32 -17.98 27.36
N PHE A 26 19.01 -16.96 27.86
CA PHE A 26 18.40 -15.75 28.42
C PHE A 26 17.57 -15.01 27.35
N THR A 27 18.15 -14.73 26.18
CA THR A 27 17.49 -14.04 25.07
C THR A 27 16.31 -14.83 24.56
N ALA A 28 16.41 -16.16 24.48
CA ALA A 28 15.31 -17.03 24.09
C ALA A 28 14.09 -16.91 25.04
N ARG A 29 14.34 -16.85 26.35
CA ARG A 29 13.28 -16.66 27.36
C ARG A 29 12.68 -15.26 27.33
N VAL A 30 13.47 -14.23 27.07
CA VAL A 30 12.99 -12.85 26.92
C VAL A 30 12.13 -12.70 25.66
N LEU A 31 12.59 -13.21 24.53
CA LEU A 31 11.85 -13.17 23.26
C LEU A 31 10.49 -13.88 23.36
N GLN A 32 10.41 -15.01 24.08
CA GLN A 32 9.15 -15.73 24.33
C GLN A 32 8.14 -14.93 25.18
N LYS A 33 8.60 -13.92 25.93
CA LYS A 33 7.74 -13.07 26.76
C LYS A 33 7.34 -11.77 26.07
N LEU A 34 7.88 -11.47 24.89
CA LEU A 34 7.51 -10.27 24.15
C LEU A 34 6.11 -10.42 23.54
N PRO A 35 5.29 -9.35 23.55
CA PRO A 35 4.00 -9.36 22.88
C PRO A 35 4.22 -9.53 21.37
N VAL A 36 3.55 -10.53 20.79
CA VAL A 36 3.58 -10.81 19.35
C VAL A 36 3.20 -9.54 18.59
N ALA A 37 4.07 -9.04 17.72
CA ALA A 37 3.77 -7.96 16.80
C ALA A 37 2.55 -8.40 15.96
N ARG A 38 1.41 -7.70 16.08
CA ARG A 38 0.15 -8.12 15.46
C ARG A 38 0.07 -7.57 14.02
N PRO A 39 0.26 -8.41 12.97
CA PRO A 39 0.07 -7.97 11.57
C PRO A 39 -1.38 -7.59 11.25
N GLN A 40 -2.35 -8.03 12.07
CA GLN A 40 -3.77 -7.87 11.84
C GLN A 40 -4.26 -6.41 11.83
N GLN A 41 -3.53 -5.46 12.44
CA GLN A 41 -3.92 -4.05 12.43
C GLN A 41 -3.71 -3.37 11.07
N GLN A 42 -2.79 -3.86 10.23
CA GLN A 42 -2.50 -3.22 8.94
C GLN A 42 -3.63 -3.42 7.92
N SER A 43 -4.24 -4.60 7.87
CA SER A 43 -5.33 -4.89 6.93
C SER A 43 -6.62 -4.14 7.30
N LEU A 44 -6.96 -4.07 8.59
CA LEU A 44 -8.13 -3.34 9.06
C LEU A 44 -8.02 -1.85 8.75
N ARG A 45 -6.82 -1.27 8.95
CA ARG A 45 -6.53 0.13 8.62
C ARG A 45 -6.71 0.40 7.12
N ALA A 46 -6.25 -0.50 6.25
CA ALA A 46 -6.44 -0.35 4.81
C ALA A 46 -7.93 -0.35 4.42
N VAL A 47 -8.73 -1.26 4.98
CA VAL A 47 -10.19 -1.30 4.75
C VAL A 47 -10.87 -0.02 5.20
N ILE A 48 -10.52 0.50 6.39
CA ILE A 48 -11.07 1.76 6.91
C ILE A 48 -10.69 2.94 6.00
N LEU A 49 -9.43 3.03 5.56
CA LEU A 49 -8.99 4.09 4.67
C LEU A 49 -9.71 4.05 3.32
N ILE A 50 -9.83 2.87 2.72
CA ILE A 50 -10.56 2.70 1.46
C ILE A 50 -12.03 3.08 1.65
N GLY A 51 -12.69 2.56 2.68
CA GLY A 51 -14.10 2.84 2.96
C GLY A 51 -14.39 4.32 3.20
N THR A 52 -13.58 4.98 4.02
CA THR A 52 -13.73 6.42 4.30
C THR A 52 -13.46 7.29 3.07
N THR A 53 -12.48 6.91 2.24
CA THR A 53 -12.23 7.60 0.97
C THR A 53 -13.41 7.49 0.02
N LEU A 54 -13.97 6.29 -0.11
CA LEU A 54 -15.12 6.03 -0.99
C LEU A 54 -16.38 6.77 -0.50
N LEU A 55 -16.58 6.79 0.82
CA LEU A 55 -17.65 7.56 1.46
C LEU A 55 -17.49 9.06 1.20
N ALA A 56 -16.28 9.60 1.36
CA ALA A 56 -15.99 11.02 1.10
C ALA A 56 -16.24 11.39 -0.37
N CYS A 57 -15.84 10.54 -1.32
CA CYS A 57 -16.13 10.73 -2.74
C CYS A 57 -17.65 10.75 -3.01
N ALA A 58 -18.40 9.82 -2.42
CA ALA A 58 -19.85 9.77 -2.57
C ALA A 58 -20.53 11.01 -1.98
N LEU A 59 -20.11 11.45 -0.80
CA LEU A 59 -20.58 12.68 -0.16
C LEU A 59 -20.28 13.91 -1.03
N ALA A 60 -19.06 14.03 -1.55
CA ALA A 60 -18.68 15.12 -2.45
C ALA A 60 -19.54 15.13 -3.73
N TYR A 61 -19.83 13.95 -4.30
CA TYR A 61 -20.70 13.83 -5.47
C TYR A 61 -22.13 14.33 -5.19
N VAL A 62 -22.72 13.91 -4.06
CA VAL A 62 -24.08 14.30 -3.67
C VAL A 62 -24.16 15.78 -3.31
N LEU A 63 -23.21 16.31 -2.52
CA LEU A 63 -23.15 17.73 -2.16
C LEU A 63 -22.89 18.64 -3.36
N SER A 64 -22.25 18.13 -4.42
CA SER A 64 -21.99 18.85 -5.67
C SER A 64 -23.22 18.90 -6.60
N ASP A 65 -24.43 18.77 -6.06
CA ASP A 65 -25.69 18.84 -6.83
C ASP A 65 -25.78 17.73 -7.89
N GLY A 66 -25.52 16.48 -7.47
CA GLY A 66 -25.57 15.30 -8.34
C GLY A 66 -24.45 15.23 -9.38
N GLY A 67 -23.32 15.90 -9.13
CA GLY A 67 -22.16 15.90 -10.01
C GLY A 67 -22.26 16.91 -11.14
N ARG A 68 -22.96 18.04 -10.96
CA ARG A 68 -23.01 19.11 -11.98
C ARG A 68 -21.61 19.63 -12.36
N PHE A 69 -20.67 19.65 -11.40
CA PHE A 69 -19.25 19.88 -11.68
C PHE A 69 -18.63 18.76 -12.53
N LEU A 70 -18.89 17.49 -12.21
CA LEU A 70 -18.44 16.36 -13.03
C LEU A 70 -19.05 16.40 -14.44
N ALA A 71 -20.33 16.75 -14.60
CA ALA A 71 -21.01 16.79 -15.88
C ALA A 71 -20.45 17.88 -16.79
N VAL A 72 -20.16 19.07 -16.24
CA VAL A 72 -19.51 20.16 -16.97
C VAL A 72 -18.08 19.77 -17.36
N GLU A 73 -17.34 19.11 -16.47
CA GLU A 73 -15.99 18.62 -16.77
C GLU A 73 -15.99 17.45 -17.76
N ILE A 74 -16.98 16.55 -17.70
CA ILE A 74 -17.14 15.41 -18.63
C ILE A 74 -17.43 15.93 -20.04
N VAL A 75 -18.25 16.98 -20.18
CA VAL A 75 -18.48 17.65 -21.47
C VAL A 75 -17.20 18.34 -21.97
N ARG A 76 -16.33 18.83 -21.08
CA ARG A 76 -14.98 19.27 -21.46
C ARG A 76 -14.06 18.10 -21.82
N LEU A 77 -14.19 16.95 -21.16
CA LEU A 77 -13.43 15.73 -21.46
C LEU A 77 -13.79 15.14 -22.83
N THR A 78 -15.04 15.23 -23.25
CA THR A 78 -15.44 14.83 -24.62
C THR A 78 -14.94 15.80 -25.69
N ALA A 79 -14.63 17.05 -25.29
CA ALA A 79 -13.95 18.03 -26.12
C ALA A 79 -12.41 17.97 -26.01
N LEU A 80 -11.84 17.07 -25.18
CA LEU A 80 -10.39 16.94 -25.07
C LEU A 80 -9.81 16.36 -26.37
N PRO A 81 -8.65 16.87 -26.82
CA PRO A 81 -7.95 16.30 -27.96
C PRO A 81 -7.63 14.82 -27.74
N THR A 82 -7.81 13.99 -28.77
CA THR A 82 -7.55 12.53 -28.74
C THR A 82 -6.17 12.17 -28.18
N LEU A 83 -5.17 13.02 -28.38
CA LEU A 83 -3.82 12.86 -27.81
C LEU A 83 -3.81 12.86 -26.27
N TRP A 84 -4.61 13.71 -25.63
CA TRP A 84 -4.71 13.74 -24.16
C TRP A 84 -5.42 12.50 -23.62
N LEU A 85 -6.42 11.98 -24.32
CA LEU A 85 -7.05 10.70 -23.99
C LEU A 85 -6.04 9.54 -24.11
N LEU A 86 -5.18 9.56 -25.12
CA LEU A 86 -4.13 8.56 -25.29
C LEU A 86 -3.08 8.62 -24.17
N VAL A 87 -2.66 9.83 -23.76
CA VAL A 87 -1.74 10.02 -22.62
C VAL A 87 -2.38 9.50 -21.31
N LEU A 88 -3.67 9.77 -21.08
CA LEU A 88 -4.39 9.24 -19.92
C LEU A 88 -4.52 7.71 -19.95
N ALA A 89 -4.87 7.14 -21.10
CA ALA A 89 -4.98 5.69 -21.28
C ALA A 89 -3.64 4.98 -21.06
N VAL A 90 -2.57 5.49 -21.66
CA VAL A 90 -1.21 4.95 -21.47
C VAL A 90 -0.74 5.15 -20.03
N GLY A 91 -0.94 6.35 -19.46
CA GLY A 91 -0.53 6.67 -18.09
C GLY A 91 -1.23 5.80 -17.05
N SER A 92 -2.56 5.63 -17.17
CA SER A 92 -3.33 4.73 -16.30
C SER A 92 -2.91 3.27 -16.46
N GLY A 93 -2.67 2.81 -17.69
CA GLY A 93 -2.16 1.47 -17.97
C GLY A 93 -0.81 1.21 -17.30
N ILE A 94 0.12 2.16 -17.37
CA ILE A 94 1.43 2.09 -16.69
C ILE A 94 1.25 2.03 -15.18
N LEU A 95 0.35 2.83 -14.62
CA LEU A 95 0.10 2.86 -13.17
C LEU A 95 -0.46 1.53 -12.66
N VAL A 96 -1.41 0.94 -13.40
CA VAL A 96 -1.97 -0.38 -13.10
C VAL A 96 -0.91 -1.48 -13.24
N MET A 97 -0.09 -1.44 -14.29
CA MET A 97 1.05 -2.36 -14.48
C MET A 97 2.04 -2.27 -13.32
N ALA A 98 2.44 -1.06 -12.92
CA ALA A 98 3.37 -0.84 -11.83
C ALA A 98 2.79 -1.32 -10.48
N GLY A 99 1.52 -1.01 -10.20
CA GLY A 99 0.83 -1.52 -9.02
C GLY A 99 0.72 -3.04 -9.01
N GLY A 100 0.40 -3.65 -10.15
CA GLY A 100 0.33 -5.10 -10.33
C GLY A 100 1.69 -5.78 -10.16
N LEU A 101 2.75 -5.18 -10.67
CA LEU A 101 4.13 -5.68 -10.52
C LEU A 101 4.58 -5.63 -9.06
N VAL A 102 4.30 -4.52 -8.36
CA VAL A 102 4.57 -4.39 -6.93
C VAL A 102 3.78 -5.44 -6.12
N ALA A 103 2.51 -5.65 -6.45
CA ALA A 103 1.67 -6.65 -5.79
C ALA A 103 2.15 -8.10 -6.06
N ALA A 104 2.63 -8.37 -7.28
CA ALA A 104 3.19 -9.67 -7.65
C ALA A 104 4.50 -9.95 -6.90
N ILE A 105 5.39 -8.95 -6.81
CA ILE A 105 6.68 -9.05 -6.10
C ILE A 105 6.46 -9.18 -4.58
N SER A 106 5.48 -8.47 -4.01
CA SER A 106 5.17 -8.65 -2.58
C SER A 106 4.64 -10.05 -2.29
N LYS A 107 3.84 -10.62 -3.21
CA LYS A 107 3.30 -11.98 -3.05
C LYS A 107 4.36 -13.07 -3.18
N THR A 108 5.36 -12.92 -4.04
CA THR A 108 6.46 -13.90 -4.13
C THR A 108 7.38 -13.87 -2.91
N ARG A 109 7.55 -12.69 -2.28
CA ARG A 109 8.26 -12.55 -0.99
C ARG A 109 7.54 -13.19 0.19
N GLU A 110 6.20 -13.28 0.17
CA GLU A 110 5.43 -13.97 1.21
C GLU A 110 5.47 -15.51 1.08
N VAL A 111 5.91 -16.04 -0.07
CA VAL A 111 5.90 -17.49 -0.38
C VAL A 111 7.29 -18.13 -0.24
N GLN A 112 8.37 -17.35 -0.14
CA GLN A 112 9.70 -17.88 0.17
C GLN A 112 9.95 -17.83 1.69
N PRO A 113 10.19 -18.98 2.35
CA PRO A 113 10.41 -19.08 3.79
C PRO A 113 11.77 -18.53 4.23
#